data_AF-A0A4R5MJB8-F1
#
_entry.id   AF-A0A4R5MJB8-F1
#
_cell.length_a   1.000
_cell.length_b   1.000
_cell.length_c   1.000
_cell.angle_alpha   90.00
_cell.angle_beta   90.00
_cell.angle_gamma   90.00
#
_symmetry.space_group_name_H-M   'P 1'
#
loop_
_entity.id
_entity.type
_entity.pdbx_description
1 polymer ?
#
loop_
_entity_poly.entity_id
_entity_poly.type
_entity_poly.pdbx_seq_one_letter_code
_entity_poly.pdbx_strand_id
1 'polypeptide(L)'
;MKKIYFRYREHPGGFLRNTDITELPNIDNDLEDFLVWFLKNYQSDDRVTQLDDLYKLLDDEFTNENDKADFTESLGALSDREIVELIKIKEKELKDEAFQNFYSLILNDKIIITEHVEN
;
A
#
# COMPACT_ATOMS: atom_id res chain seq x y z
N MET A 1 -5.03 12.64 -20.38
CA MET A 1 -4.96 11.17 -20.18
C MET A 1 -6.35 10.70 -19.79
N LYS A 2 -6.80 9.55 -20.29
CA LYS A 2 -8.12 9.02 -19.90
C LYS A 2 -8.01 8.53 -18.46
N LYS A 3 -8.82 9.07 -17.55
CA LYS A 3 -8.86 8.65 -16.15
C LYS A 3 -9.84 7.48 -15.99
N ILE A 4 -9.38 6.44 -15.30
CA ILE A 4 -10.19 5.28 -14.95
C ILE A 4 -10.58 5.43 -13.49
N TYR A 5 -11.82 5.11 -13.17
CA TYR A 5 -12.37 5.22 -11.84
C TYR A 5 -12.92 3.87 -11.40
N PHE A 6 -13.07 3.69 -10.10
CA PHE A 6 -13.74 2.54 -9.54
C PHE A 6 -14.56 2.90 -8.31
N ARG A 7 -15.46 2.01 -7.92
CA ARG A 7 -16.11 2.04 -6.61
C ARG A 7 -16.43 0.64 -6.13
N TYR A 8 -16.51 0.45 -4.82
CA TYR A 8 -17.08 -0.77 -4.26
C TYR A 8 -18.60 -0.79 -4.39
N ARG A 9 -19.15 -1.97 -4.65
CA ARG A 9 -20.61 -2.18 -4.64
C ARG A 9 -21.18 -2.17 -3.22
N GLU A 10 -20.41 -2.65 -2.26
CA GLU A 10 -20.73 -2.75 -0.84
C GLU A 10 -19.53 -2.23 -0.03
N HIS A 11 -19.75 -1.73 1.18
CA HIS A 11 -18.66 -1.21 2.00
C HIS A 11 -17.61 -2.31 2.26
N PRO A 12 -16.33 -2.14 1.83
CA PRO A 12 -15.31 -3.19 1.90
C PRO A 12 -14.78 -3.45 3.32
N GLY A 13 -15.20 -2.62 4.29
CA GLY A 13 -14.71 -2.64 5.66
C GLY A 13 -13.38 -1.89 5.80
N GLY A 14 -13.05 -1.54 7.04
CA GLY A 14 -11.93 -0.64 7.33
C GLY A 14 -12.34 0.83 7.28
N PHE A 15 -11.52 1.71 7.85
CA PHE A 15 -11.85 3.12 8.00
C PHE A 15 -11.51 3.95 6.73
N LEU A 16 -10.49 3.54 5.98
CA LEU A 16 -9.95 4.30 4.85
C LEU A 16 -10.69 4.06 3.53
N ARG A 17 -11.56 3.05 3.47
CA ARG A 17 -12.21 2.62 2.23
C ARG A 17 -13.71 2.86 2.33
N ASN A 18 -14.31 3.28 1.22
CA ASN A 18 -15.74 3.57 1.14
C ASN A 18 -16.33 3.06 -0.19
N THR A 19 -17.59 3.44 -0.47
CA THR A 19 -18.32 3.09 -1.70
C THR A 19 -18.36 4.24 -2.72
N ASP A 20 -17.63 5.32 -2.47
CA ASP A 20 -17.60 6.48 -3.35
C ASP A 20 -16.78 6.17 -4.62
N ILE A 21 -17.07 6.91 -5.69
CA ILE A 21 -16.29 6.83 -6.93
C ILE A 21 -14.93 7.47 -6.67
N THR A 22 -13.88 6.69 -6.85
CA THR A 22 -12.49 7.13 -6.69
C THR A 22 -11.71 6.85 -7.97
N GLU A 23 -10.71 7.68 -8.29
CA GLU A 23 -9.77 7.42 -9.37
C GLU A 23 -9.03 6.11 -9.08
N LEU A 24 -8.86 5.25 -10.09
CA LEU A 24 -8.11 4.01 -9.93
C LEU A 24 -6.63 4.36 -9.73
N PRO A 25 -6.01 4.00 -8.58
CA PRO A 25 -4.64 4.37 -8.31
C PRO A 25 -3.67 3.81 -9.36
N ASN A 26 -2.71 4.64 -9.78
CA ASN A 26 -1.63 4.18 -10.65
C ASN A 26 -0.45 3.74 -9.79
N ILE A 27 -0.19 2.43 -9.76
CA ILE A 27 0.84 1.82 -8.92
C ILE A 27 2.27 2.31 -9.22
N ASP A 28 2.53 2.80 -10.43
CA ASP A 28 3.84 3.35 -10.81
C ASP A 28 4.08 4.74 -10.21
N ASN A 29 3.01 5.44 -9.84
CA ASN A 29 3.06 6.80 -9.29
C ASN A 29 2.75 6.82 -7.79
N ASP A 30 1.84 5.97 -7.35
CA ASP A 30 1.32 5.93 -5.99
C ASP A 30 1.00 4.48 -5.60
N LEU A 31 2.00 3.82 -5.04
CA LEU A 31 1.85 2.49 -4.48
C LEU A 31 0.93 2.51 -3.25
N GLU A 32 1.07 3.53 -2.40
CA GLU A 32 0.37 3.59 -1.13
C GLU A 32 -1.13 3.59 -1.33
N ASP A 33 -1.64 4.45 -2.21
CA ASP A 33 -3.07 4.50 -2.56
C ASP A 33 -3.55 3.15 -3.09
N PHE A 34 -2.77 2.48 -3.94
CA PHE A 34 -3.13 1.15 -4.44
C PHE A 34 -3.23 0.12 -3.31
N LEU A 35 -2.30 0.14 -2.36
CA LEU A 35 -2.33 -0.76 -1.20
C LEU A 35 -3.48 -0.43 -0.25
N VAL A 36 -3.78 0.84 0.03
CA VAL A 36 -4.90 1.26 0.87
C VAL A 36 -6.21 0.67 0.38
N TRP A 37 -6.44 0.72 -0.93
CA TRP A 37 -7.66 0.21 -1.53
C TRP A 37 -7.68 -1.32 -1.58
N PHE A 38 -6.61 -1.96 -2.05
CA PHE A 38 -6.66 -3.37 -2.43
C PHE A 38 -5.98 -4.34 -1.46
N LEU A 39 -5.31 -3.87 -0.42
CA LEU A 39 -4.82 -4.72 0.67
C LEU A 39 -5.88 -4.81 1.78
N LYS A 40 -6.33 -6.03 2.10
CA LYS A 40 -7.48 -6.25 3.00
C LYS A 40 -7.31 -5.60 4.37
N ASN A 41 -6.11 -5.70 4.95
CA ASN A 41 -5.80 -5.27 6.31
C ASN A 41 -4.73 -4.17 6.34
N TYR A 42 -4.69 -3.30 5.34
CA TYR A 42 -3.64 -2.27 5.20
C TYR A 42 -3.26 -1.57 6.52
N GLN A 43 -4.25 -1.10 7.29
CA GLN A 43 -4.03 -0.35 8.53
C GLN A 43 -3.40 -1.17 9.68
N SER A 44 -3.51 -2.50 9.63
CA SER A 44 -3.02 -3.40 10.67
C SER A 44 -2.02 -4.40 10.09
N ASP A 45 -1.45 -4.12 8.92
CA ASP A 45 -0.47 -4.99 8.28
C ASP A 45 0.92 -4.61 8.78
N ASP A 46 1.54 -5.52 9.55
CA ASP A 46 2.87 -5.31 10.10
C ASP A 46 3.90 -5.05 8.99
N ARG A 47 3.71 -5.58 7.77
CA ARG A 47 4.63 -5.35 6.66
C ARG A 47 4.57 -3.91 6.16
N VAL A 48 3.39 -3.28 6.20
CA VAL A 48 3.21 -1.85 5.85
C VAL A 48 3.89 -0.97 6.89
N THR A 49 3.70 -1.27 8.18
CA THR A 49 4.37 -0.55 9.27
C THR A 49 5.89 -0.68 9.17
N GLN A 50 6.39 -1.90 8.96
CA GLN A 50 7.82 -2.13 8.76
C GLN A 50 8.35 -1.41 7.51
N LEU A 51 7.56 -1.28 6.45
CA LEU A 51 7.97 -0.58 5.24
C LEU A 51 8.16 0.92 5.51
N ASP A 52 7.22 1.54 6.23
CA ASP A 52 7.31 2.94 6.67
C ASP A 52 8.55 3.18 7.54
N ASP A 53 8.80 2.29 8.51
CA ASP A 53 9.99 2.37 9.37
C ASP A 53 11.31 2.19 8.59
N LEU A 54 11.33 1.33 7.56
CA LEU A 54 12.50 1.17 6.68
C LEU A 54 12.78 2.43 5.85
N TYR A 55 11.74 3.10 5.35
CA TYR A 55 11.90 4.37 4.63
C TYR A 55 12.41 5.47 5.56
N LYS A 56 11.81 5.61 6.75
CA LYS A 56 12.29 6.55 7.77
C LYS A 56 13.75 6.30 8.16
N LEU A 57 14.19 5.04 8.15
CA LEU A 57 15.58 4.71 8.45
C LEU A 57 16.54 5.19 7.36
N LEU A 58 16.15 5.06 6.08
CA LEU A 58 16.95 5.52 4.94
C LEU A 58 17.00 7.04 4.82
N ASP A 59 15.87 7.70 5.09
CA ASP A 59 15.72 9.15 4.92
C ASP A 59 16.07 9.94 6.21
N ASP A 60 16.50 9.24 7.27
CA ASP A 60 16.81 9.79 8.60
C ASP A 60 15.65 10.58 9.22
N GLU A 61 14.42 10.07 9.04
CA GLU A 61 13.17 10.73 9.47
C GLU A 61 12.63 10.22 10.80
N PHE A 62 13.38 9.37 11.51
CA PHE A 62 13.02 8.97 12.88
C PHE A 62 13.05 10.19 13.80
N THR A 63 11.90 10.49 14.42
CA THR A 63 11.78 11.60 15.38
C THR A 63 12.21 11.22 16.80
N ASN A 64 12.33 9.93 17.09
CA ASN A 64 12.73 9.37 18.37
C ASN A 64 13.90 8.41 18.19
N GLU A 65 15.04 8.77 18.78
CA GLU A 65 16.29 7.99 18.72
C GLU A 65 16.16 6.62 19.40
N ASN A 66 15.31 6.47 20.42
CA ASN A 66 15.09 5.17 21.05
C ASN A 66 14.33 4.24 20.09
N ASP A 67 13.30 4.75 19.42
CA ASP A 67 12.53 3.95 18.45
C ASP A 67 13.41 3.54 17.26
N LYS A 68 14.29 4.47 16.80
CA LYS A 68 15.30 4.18 15.78
C LYS A 68 16.26 3.08 16.24
N ALA A 69 16.77 3.15 17.46
CA ALA A 69 17.70 2.17 18.02
C ALA A 69 17.05 0.78 18.14
N ASP A 70 15.84 0.72 18.71
CA ASP A 70 15.06 -0.51 18.87
C ASP A 70 14.76 -1.16 17.51
N PHE A 71 14.37 -0.35 16.52
CA PHE A 71 14.11 -0.85 15.17
C PHE A 71 15.40 -1.35 14.49
N THR A 72 16.49 -0.60 14.60
CA THR A 72 17.81 -0.99 14.05
C THR A 72 18.33 -2.29 14.69
N GLU A 73 18.15 -2.46 16.00
CA GLU A 73 18.47 -3.69 16.72
C GLU A 73 17.63 -4.86 16.17
N SER A 74 16.33 -4.65 15.97
CA SER A 74 15.42 -5.67 15.45
C SER A 74 15.76 -6.13 14.02
N LEU A 75 16.33 -5.24 13.20
CA LEU A 75 16.74 -5.53 11.83
C LEU A 75 18.05 -6.32 11.73
N GLY A 76 18.88 -6.31 12.78
CA GLY A 76 20.15 -7.02 12.79
C GLY A 76 21.22 -6.38 11.90
N ALA A 77 21.58 -5.12 12.21
CA ALA A 77 22.73 -4.40 11.62
C ALA A 77 22.88 -4.53 10.09
N LEU A 78 21.78 -4.30 9.37
CA LEU A 78 21.75 -4.28 7.91
C LEU A 78 22.44 -3.01 7.38
N SER A 79 23.13 -3.14 6.25
CA SER A 79 23.60 -2.00 5.46
C SER A 79 22.45 -1.33 4.69
N ASP A 80 22.65 -0.06 4.29
CA ASP A 80 21.68 0.67 3.46
C ASP A 80 21.28 -0.10 2.19
N ARG A 81 22.23 -0.83 1.59
CA ARG A 81 21.95 -1.67 0.41
C ARG A 81 20.98 -2.80 0.73
N GLU A 82 21.18 -3.46 1.87
CA GLU A 82 20.31 -4.54 2.34
C GLU A 82 18.94 -4.01 2.75
N ILE A 83 18.87 -2.81 3.33
CA ILE A 83 17.60 -2.12 3.64
C ILE A 83 16.83 -1.84 2.33
N VAL A 84 17.49 -1.30 1.30
CA VAL A 84 16.87 -1.07 -0.02
C VAL A 84 16.40 -2.37 -0.67
N GLU A 85 17.18 -3.45 -0.57
CA GLU A 85 16.77 -4.78 -1.06
C GLU A 85 15.54 -5.30 -0.29
N LEU A 86 15.51 -5.12 1.03
CA LEU A 86 14.39 -5.53 1.88
C LEU A 86 13.10 -4.75 1.56
N ILE A 87 13.20 -3.44 1.35
CA ILE A 87 12.09 -2.58 0.90
C ILE A 87 11.52 -3.13 -0.41
N LYS A 88 12.36 -3.40 -1.41
CA LYS A 88 11.91 -3.94 -2.71
C LYS A 88 11.20 -5.28 -2.58
N ILE A 89 11.69 -6.16 -1.71
CA ILE A 89 11.06 -7.46 -1.43
C ILE A 89 9.68 -7.25 -0.81
N LYS A 90 9.57 -6.44 0.25
CA LYS A 90 8.32 -6.15 0.94
C LYS A 90 7.30 -5.47 0.04
N GLU A 91 7.71 -4.46 -0.71
CA GLU A 91 6.86 -3.82 -1.71
C GLU A 91 6.32 -4.85 -2.70
N LYS A 92 7.20 -5.73 -3.22
CA LYS A 92 6.78 -6.76 -4.17
C LYS A 92 5.73 -7.69 -3.57
N GLU A 93 5.92 -8.15 -2.35
CA GLU A 93 4.96 -9.02 -1.65
C GLU A 93 3.60 -8.33 -1.48
N LEU A 94 3.60 -7.08 -1.02
CA LEU A 94 2.39 -6.28 -0.83
C LEU A 94 1.69 -5.98 -2.17
N LYS A 95 2.47 -5.64 -3.21
CA LYS A 95 1.99 -5.42 -4.58
C LYS A 95 1.32 -6.69 -5.13
N ASP A 96 2.01 -7.82 -5.07
CA ASP A 96 1.52 -9.09 -5.61
C ASP A 96 0.22 -9.52 -4.89
N GLU A 97 0.12 -9.33 -3.57
CA GLU A 97 -1.11 -9.60 -2.80
C GLU A 97 -2.24 -8.63 -3.15
N ALA A 98 -1.96 -7.32 -3.21
CA ALA A 98 -2.94 -6.31 -3.56
C ALA A 98 -3.51 -6.53 -4.97
N PHE A 99 -2.68 -6.94 -5.94
CA PHE A 99 -3.14 -7.33 -7.27
C PHE A 99 -4.05 -8.55 -7.25
N GLN A 100 -3.72 -9.58 -6.47
CA GLN A 100 -4.58 -10.76 -6.33
C GLN A 100 -5.95 -10.39 -5.72
N ASN A 101 -5.96 -9.53 -4.70
CA ASN A 101 -7.19 -9.02 -4.10
C ASN A 101 -8.00 -8.18 -5.09
N PHE A 102 -7.37 -7.24 -5.81
CA PHE A 102 -8.00 -6.45 -6.87
C PHE A 102 -8.64 -7.34 -7.93
N TYR A 103 -7.89 -8.31 -8.46
CA TYR A 103 -8.40 -9.25 -9.46
C TYR A 103 -9.58 -10.07 -8.92
N SER A 104 -9.48 -10.53 -7.66
CA SER A 104 -10.58 -11.24 -7.00
C SER A 104 -11.83 -10.37 -6.83
N LEU A 105 -11.68 -9.07 -6.53
CA LEU A 105 -12.81 -8.14 -6.44
C LEU A 105 -13.52 -7.97 -7.78
N ILE A 106 -12.78 -7.93 -8.89
CA ILE A 106 -13.35 -7.90 -10.24
C ILE A 106 -14.12 -9.18 -10.53
N LEU A 107 -13.48 -10.35 -10.32
CA LEU A 107 -14.08 -11.64 -10.64
C LEU A 107 -15.37 -11.91 -9.86
N ASN A 108 -15.44 -11.43 -8.61
CA ASN A 108 -16.60 -11.59 -7.74
C ASN A 108 -17.61 -10.43 -7.84
N ASP A 109 -17.47 -9.57 -8.86
CA ASP A 109 -18.33 -8.41 -9.09
C ASP A 109 -18.48 -7.49 -7.86
N LYS A 110 -17.42 -7.36 -7.05
CA LYS A 110 -17.43 -6.55 -5.81
C LYS A 110 -17.06 -5.09 -6.03
N ILE A 111 -16.41 -4.78 -7.16
CA ILE A 111 -16.10 -3.42 -7.60
C ILE A 111 -16.64 -3.17 -9.01
N ILE A 112 -16.91 -1.92 -9.33
CA ILE A 112 -17.28 -1.46 -10.67
C ILE A 112 -16.13 -0.57 -11.16
N ILE A 113 -15.62 -0.85 -12.35
CA ILE A 113 -14.65 0.00 -13.05
C ILE A 113 -15.41 0.81 -14.10
N THR A 114 -15.17 2.11 -14.16
CA THR A 114 -15.85 3.04 -15.06
C THR A 114 -14.91 4.10 -15.58
N GLU A 115 -15.27 4.70 -16.71
CA GLU A 115 -14.57 5.83 -17.29
C GLU A 115 -15.43 7.06 -17.02
N HIS A 116 -14.91 8.04 -16.28
CA HIS A 116 -15.61 9.31 -16.17
C HIS A 116 -15.22 10.16 -17.38
N VAL A 117 -16.19 10.39 -18.27
CA VAL A 117 -16.09 11.48 -19.23
C VAL A 117 -16.44 12.73 -18.43
N GLU A 118 -15.46 13.58 -18.14
CA GLU A 118 -15.75 14.95 -17.74
C GLU A 118 -16.54 15.58 -18.89
N ASN A 119 -17.82 15.87 -18.66
CA ASN A 119 -18.65 16.68 -19.57
C ASN A 119 -18.47 18.16 -19.23
#